data_AF-J2XVV9-F1
#
_entry.id   AF-J2XVV9-F1
#
_cell.length_a   1.000
_cell.length_b   1.000
_cell.length_c   1.000
_cell.angle_alpha   90.00
_cell.angle_beta   90.00
_cell.angle_gamma   90.00
#
_symmetry.space_group_name_H-M   'P 1'
#
loop_
_entity.id
_entity.type
_entity.pdbx_description
1 polymer ?
#
loop_
_entity_poly.entity_id
_entity_poly.type
_entity_poly.pdbx_seq_one_letter_code
_entity_poly.pdbx_strand_id
1 'polypeptide(L)'
;MLYKYRMAEPLVDWVILVLHPSILWVKDCAFCKHNAADGRISCCPLPELMTPESLLGMFEEIDGCLPRVEQRLKISDPTDVQAEVLVFDVIEPQYIVGVIYEKALVRDAHAHLLGDRKPYVHSNNKGMFANRKYARTWG
;
A
#
# COMPACT_ATOMS: atom_id res chain seq x y z
N MET A 1 3.61 7.06 -5.24
CA MET A 1 4.53 7.98 -4.50
C MET A 1 5.84 7.37 -3.98
N LEU A 2 5.84 6.19 -3.33
CA LEU A 2 7.03 5.60 -2.66
C LEU A 2 8.34 5.61 -3.48
N TYR A 3 8.31 5.11 -4.72
CA TYR A 3 9.53 4.99 -5.55
C TYR A 3 10.22 6.34 -5.77
N LYS A 4 9.46 7.39 -6.05
CA LYS A 4 9.99 8.74 -6.30
C LYS A 4 10.79 9.26 -5.10
N TYR A 5 10.21 9.18 -3.90
CA TYR A 5 10.86 9.67 -2.68
C TYR A 5 12.07 8.83 -2.30
N ARG A 6 11.98 7.50 -2.42
CA ARG A 6 13.12 6.62 -2.17
C ARG A 6 14.33 6.90 -3.08
N MET A 7 14.08 7.24 -4.35
CA MET A 7 15.15 7.62 -5.28
C MET A 7 15.70 9.02 -5.01
N ALA A 8 14.87 9.94 -4.53
CA ALA A 8 15.30 11.29 -4.16
C ALA A 8 16.14 11.31 -2.87
N GLU A 9 15.91 10.36 -1.96
CA GLU A 9 16.58 10.28 -0.65
C GLU A 9 17.28 8.92 -0.46
N PRO A 10 18.39 8.66 -1.20
CA PRO A 10 19.05 7.36 -1.20
C PRO A 10 19.78 7.01 0.12
N LEU A 11 20.05 8.02 0.95
CA LEU A 11 20.70 7.87 2.26
C LEU A 11 19.71 7.52 3.37
N VAL A 12 18.41 7.69 3.13
CA VAL A 12 17.35 7.34 4.09
C VAL A 12 17.05 5.85 3.98
N ASP A 13 16.87 5.21 5.12
CA ASP A 13 16.45 3.82 5.17
C ASP A 13 14.93 3.71 5.13
N TRP A 14 14.42 3.08 4.06
CA TRP A 14 13.00 2.91 3.84
C TRP A 14 12.52 1.53 4.28
N VAL A 15 11.35 1.48 4.89
CA VAL A 15 10.65 0.26 5.29
C VAL A 15 9.19 0.31 4.86
N ILE A 16 8.58 -0.87 4.69
CA ILE A 16 7.15 -1.00 4.45
C ILE A 16 6.53 -1.67 5.67
N LEU A 17 5.56 -1.00 6.29
CA LEU A 17 4.78 -1.57 7.38
C LEU A 17 3.68 -2.45 6.80
N VAL A 18 3.54 -3.66 7.34
CA VAL A 18 2.43 -4.56 7.01
C VAL A 18 1.37 -4.37 8.08
N LEU A 19 0.20 -3.93 7.65
CA LEU A 19 -0.92 -3.62 8.54
C LEU A 19 -1.94 -4.76 8.54
N HIS A 20 -2.57 -4.97 9.68
CA HIS A 20 -3.69 -5.90 9.82
C HIS A 20 -4.90 -5.33 9.06
N PRO A 21 -5.56 -6.12 8.20
CA PRO A 21 -6.64 -5.61 7.34
C PRO A 21 -7.86 -5.15 8.12
N SER A 22 -8.01 -5.53 9.39
CA SER A 22 -9.15 -5.09 10.20
C SER A 22 -9.29 -3.59 10.37
N ILE A 23 -8.22 -2.82 10.14
CA ILE A 23 -8.29 -1.36 10.10
C ILE A 23 -9.42 -0.90 9.17
N LEU A 24 -9.62 -1.59 8.04
CA LEU A 24 -10.61 -1.20 7.02
C LEU A 24 -12.07 -1.25 7.49
N TRP A 25 -12.38 -1.97 8.58
CA TRP A 25 -13.74 -2.06 9.13
C TRP A 25 -13.85 -1.69 10.62
N VAL A 26 -12.72 -1.47 11.29
CA VAL A 26 -12.68 -1.04 12.71
C VAL A 26 -12.47 0.48 12.81
N LYS A 27 -11.84 1.10 11.81
CA LYS A 27 -11.50 2.51 11.81
C LYS A 27 -12.25 3.23 10.68
N ASP A 28 -12.48 4.53 10.89
CA ASP A 28 -13.06 5.38 9.86
C ASP A 28 -12.07 5.56 8.71
N CYS A 29 -12.44 5.01 7.55
CA CYS A 29 -11.60 4.99 6.37
C CYS A 29 -12.34 5.57 5.15
N ALA A 30 -11.62 6.29 4.30
CA ALA A 30 -12.05 6.60 2.93
C ALA A 30 -11.23 5.80 1.92
N PHE A 31 -11.94 5.20 0.97
CA PHE A 31 -11.42 4.28 -0.03
C PHE A 31 -11.28 5.01 -1.36
N CYS A 32 -10.04 5.25 -1.78
CA CYS A 32 -9.72 6.04 -2.96
C CYS A 32 -9.23 5.10 -4.06
N LYS A 33 -10.02 4.93 -5.13
CA LYS A 33 -9.63 4.10 -6.28
C LYS A 33 -8.46 4.68 -7.10
N HIS A 34 -8.12 5.95 -6.88
CA HIS A 34 -6.92 6.63 -7.35
C HIS A 34 -6.16 7.22 -6.14
N ASN A 35 -5.06 7.95 -6.40
CA ASN A 35 -4.37 8.71 -5.35
C ASN A 35 -5.33 9.68 -4.65
N ALA A 36 -5.24 9.81 -3.33
CA ALA A 36 -6.18 10.61 -2.55
C ALA A 36 -6.11 12.12 -2.85
N ALA A 37 -4.97 12.61 -3.36
CA ALA A 37 -4.78 14.00 -3.79
C ALA A 37 -5.08 14.21 -5.28
N ASP A 38 -5.50 13.18 -6.02
CA ASP A 38 -5.96 13.33 -7.41
C ASP A 38 -7.26 14.14 -7.44
N GLY A 39 -7.38 15.07 -8.40
CA GLY A 39 -8.57 15.93 -8.54
C GLY A 39 -9.89 15.17 -8.69
N ARG A 40 -9.85 13.92 -9.18
CA ARG A 40 -11.03 13.04 -9.28
C ARG A 40 -11.46 12.48 -7.93
N ILE A 41 -10.57 12.44 -6.93
CA ILE A 41 -10.84 11.96 -5.57
C ILE A 41 -11.03 13.13 -4.62
N SER A 42 -10.14 14.13 -4.66
CA SER A 42 -10.17 15.27 -3.72
C SER A 42 -11.41 16.15 -3.85
N CYS A 43 -12.09 16.09 -5.00
CA CYS A 43 -13.34 16.81 -5.24
C CYS A 43 -14.59 16.00 -4.84
N CYS A 44 -14.45 14.71 -4.55
CA CYS A 44 -15.57 13.87 -4.11
C CYS A 44 -15.92 14.19 -2.64
N PRO A 45 -17.23 14.25 -2.29
CA PRO A 45 -17.65 14.32 -0.90
C PRO A 45 -17.11 13.13 -0.10
N LEU A 46 -16.52 13.41 1.06
CA LEU A 46 -15.93 12.39 1.92
C LEU A 46 -16.88 11.22 2.23
N PRO A 47 -18.18 11.44 2.55
CA PRO A 47 -19.11 10.33 2.83
C PRO A 47 -19.26 9.34 1.67
N GLU A 48 -19.07 9.78 0.42
CA GLU A 48 -19.13 8.88 -0.74
C GLU A 48 -17.92 7.95 -0.79
N LEU A 49 -16.77 8.39 -0.28
CA LEU A 49 -15.55 7.58 -0.25
C LEU A 49 -15.50 6.61 0.93
N MET A 50 -16.34 6.80 1.95
CA MET A 50 -16.36 5.99 3.18
C MET A 50 -17.32 4.80 3.11
N THR A 51 -17.79 4.43 1.92
CA THR A 51 -18.78 3.36 1.75
C THR A 51 -18.15 2.02 1.34
N PRO A 52 -18.83 0.88 1.61
CA PRO A 52 -18.41 -0.42 1.09
C PRO A 52 -18.30 -0.45 -0.44
N GLU A 53 -19.17 0.28 -1.15
CA GLU A 53 -19.13 0.39 -2.61
C GLU A 53 -17.84 1.06 -3.07
N SER A 54 -17.37 2.09 -2.35
CA SER A 54 -16.09 2.74 -2.65
C SER A 54 -14.89 1.82 -2.41
N LEU A 55 -14.93 0.95 -1.40
CA LEU A 55 -13.92 -0.11 -1.22
C LEU A 55 -13.94 -1.11 -2.39
N LEU A 56 -15.13 -1.60 -2.78
CA LEU A 56 -15.28 -2.52 -3.91
C LEU A 56 -14.78 -1.89 -5.21
N GLY A 57 -15.10 -0.62 -5.44
CA GLY A 57 -14.69 0.16 -6.61
C GLY A 57 -13.17 0.29 -6.78
N MET A 58 -12.38 0.07 -5.73
CA MET A 58 -10.91 -0.01 -5.85
C MET A 58 -10.45 -1.23 -6.68
N PHE A 59 -11.28 -2.28 -6.78
CA PHE A 59 -10.98 -3.55 -7.42
C PHE A 59 -11.76 -3.79 -8.72
N GLU A 60 -12.63 -2.86 -9.10
CA GLU A 60 -13.38 -2.89 -10.37
C GLU A 60 -12.53 -2.48 -11.56
N GLU A 61 -13.01 -2.68 -12.77
CA GLU A 61 -12.38 -2.06 -13.95
C GLU A 61 -12.54 -0.53 -13.86
N ILE A 62 -11.47 0.21 -14.14
CA ILE A 62 -11.45 1.66 -14.01
C ILE A 62 -11.06 2.29 -15.34
N ASP A 63 -11.91 3.18 -15.84
CA ASP A 63 -11.64 3.94 -17.06
C ASP A 63 -10.31 4.71 -16.96
N GLY A 64 -9.49 4.58 -18.00
CA GLY A 64 -8.14 5.15 -18.05
C GLY A 64 -7.05 4.28 -17.41
N CYS A 65 -7.41 3.17 -16.76
CA CYS A 65 -6.48 2.11 -16.40
C CYS A 65 -6.49 0.99 -17.46
N LEU A 66 -5.40 0.21 -17.54
CA LEU A 66 -5.40 -1.02 -18.32
C LEU A 66 -6.36 -2.05 -17.68
N PRO A 67 -7.01 -2.92 -18.46
CA PRO A 67 -7.86 -3.97 -17.91
C PRO A 67 -7.13 -4.83 -16.87
N ARG A 68 -7.82 -5.24 -15.81
CA ARG A 68 -7.20 -6.03 -14.71
C ARG A 68 -6.53 -7.31 -15.21
N VAL A 69 -7.13 -7.95 -16.22
CA VAL A 69 -6.59 -9.16 -16.86
C VAL A 69 -5.25 -8.91 -17.56
N GLU A 70 -5.12 -7.79 -18.28
CA GLU A 70 -3.88 -7.43 -18.98
C GLU A 70 -2.76 -7.06 -17.99
N GLN A 71 -3.14 -6.46 -16.86
CA GLN A 71 -2.26 -6.15 -15.74
C GLN A 71 -1.85 -7.39 -14.91
N ARG A 72 -2.50 -8.55 -15.13
CA ARG A 72 -2.32 -9.79 -14.35
C ARG A 72 -2.56 -9.58 -12.84
N LEU A 73 -3.57 -8.78 -12.49
CA LEU A 73 -3.89 -8.47 -11.10
C LEU A 73 -4.56 -9.65 -10.40
N LYS A 74 -4.22 -9.85 -9.12
CA LYS A 74 -4.94 -10.77 -8.24
C LYS A 74 -6.28 -10.15 -7.81
N ILE A 75 -7.18 -10.96 -7.25
CA ILE A 75 -8.45 -10.45 -6.69
C ILE A 75 -8.19 -9.41 -5.59
N SER A 76 -7.12 -9.59 -4.81
CA SER A 76 -6.71 -8.68 -3.73
C SER A 76 -5.87 -7.48 -4.18
N ASP A 77 -5.69 -7.28 -5.48
CA ASP A 77 -4.97 -6.15 -6.05
C ASP A 77 -5.94 -5.04 -6.47
N PRO A 78 -5.82 -3.81 -5.95
CA PRO A 78 -6.54 -2.66 -6.51
C PRO A 78 -6.18 -2.46 -7.98
N THR A 79 -7.11 -1.95 -8.79
CA THR A 79 -6.91 -1.77 -10.25
C THR A 79 -5.89 -0.68 -10.57
N ASP A 80 -5.96 0.46 -9.87
CA ASP A 80 -4.93 1.49 -9.97
C ASP A 80 -3.79 1.19 -8.98
N VAL A 81 -2.55 1.34 -9.44
CA VAL A 81 -1.34 1.23 -8.62
C VAL A 81 -1.15 2.41 -7.66
N GLN A 82 -1.90 3.49 -7.83
CA GLN A 82 -1.94 4.65 -6.93
C GLN A 82 -3.19 4.68 -6.04
N ALA A 83 -4.02 3.63 -6.03
CA ALA A 83 -5.14 3.55 -5.10
C ALA A 83 -4.66 3.65 -3.64
N GLU A 84 -5.38 4.42 -2.82
CA GLU A 84 -4.99 4.76 -1.46
C GLU A 84 -6.18 4.60 -0.50
N VAL A 85 -5.89 4.29 0.76
CA VAL A 85 -6.89 4.31 1.84
C VAL A 85 -6.47 5.39 2.82
N LEU A 86 -7.36 6.34 3.08
CA LEU A 86 -7.20 7.33 4.13
C LEU A 86 -7.79 6.77 5.41
N VAL A 87 -7.04 6.79 6.51
CA VAL A 87 -7.52 6.41 7.84
C VAL A 87 -7.61 7.68 8.67
N PHE A 88 -8.79 8.03 9.17
CA PHE A 88 -9.04 9.27 9.91
C PHE A 88 -8.82 9.14 11.42
N ASP A 89 -7.97 8.19 11.82
CA ASP A 89 -7.67 7.87 13.20
C ASP A 89 -6.21 7.39 13.32
N VAL A 90 -5.72 7.28 14.55
CA VAL A 90 -4.43 6.67 14.86
C VAL A 90 -4.47 5.18 14.54
N ILE A 91 -3.45 4.71 13.81
CA ILE A 91 -3.17 3.29 13.62
C ILE A 91 -2.26 2.83 14.76
N GLU A 92 -2.84 2.15 15.75
CA GLU A 92 -2.12 1.69 16.92
C GLU A 92 -1.08 0.61 16.56
N PRO A 93 0.05 0.50 17.30
CA PRO A 93 1.11 -0.46 17.00
C PRO A 93 0.68 -1.93 16.96
N GLN A 94 -0.45 -2.28 17.58
CA GLN A 94 -1.03 -3.62 17.55
C GLN A 94 -1.52 -4.03 16.14
N TYR A 95 -1.85 -3.06 15.29
CA TYR A 95 -2.25 -3.32 13.92
C TYR A 95 -1.06 -3.51 12.98
N ILE A 96 0.18 -3.24 13.41
CA ILE A 96 1.37 -3.54 12.62
C ILE A 96 1.73 -5.01 12.86
N VAL A 97 1.58 -5.84 11.83
CA VAL A 97 1.81 -7.30 11.90
C VAL A 97 3.18 -7.72 11.37
N GLY A 98 3.87 -6.81 10.69
CA GLY A 98 5.20 -7.06 10.16
C GLY A 98 5.85 -5.82 9.56
N VAL A 99 7.14 -5.94 9.27
CA VAL A 99 7.93 -4.89 8.63
C VAL A 99 8.79 -5.51 7.54
N ILE A 100 8.78 -4.89 6.37
CA ILE A 100 9.57 -5.29 5.22
C ILE A 100 10.67 -4.25 5.03
N TYR A 101 11.91 -4.69 5.22
CA TYR A 101 13.09 -3.87 5.09
C TYR A 101 13.67 -3.99 3.69
N GLU A 102 14.21 -2.90 3.15
CA GLU A 102 14.98 -2.95 1.91
C GLU A 102 16.38 -3.54 2.12
N LYS A 103 16.99 -3.26 3.28
CA LYS A 103 18.38 -3.63 3.62
C LYS A 103 18.40 -4.50 4.87
N ALA A 104 19.17 -5.59 4.83
CA ALA A 104 19.32 -6.50 5.97
C ALA A 104 19.95 -5.81 7.19
N LEU A 105 20.94 -4.93 6.98
CA LEU A 105 21.58 -4.16 8.05
C LEU A 105 20.58 -3.30 8.84
N VAL A 106 19.59 -2.71 8.15
CA VAL A 106 18.55 -1.90 8.78
C VAL A 106 17.60 -2.77 9.60
N ARG A 107 17.23 -3.95 9.08
CA ARG A 107 16.47 -4.95 9.86
C ARG A 107 17.20 -5.29 11.15
N ASP A 108 18.49 -5.60 11.06
CA ASP A 108 19.28 -6.06 12.21
C ASP A 108 19.44 -4.96 13.26
N ALA A 109 19.68 -3.71 12.82
CA ALA A 109 19.75 -2.55 13.71
C ALA A 109 18.43 -2.27 14.45
N HIS A 110 17.29 -2.57 13.84
CA HIS A 110 15.96 -2.30 14.41
C HIS A 110 15.24 -3.55 14.93
N ALA A 111 15.92 -4.69 14.99
CA ALA A 111 15.33 -5.97 15.40
C ALA A 111 14.66 -5.89 16.78
N HIS A 112 15.26 -5.11 17.68
CA HIS A 112 14.79 -4.89 19.05
C HIS A 112 13.41 -4.19 19.14
N LEU A 113 12.95 -3.51 18.08
CA LEU A 113 11.66 -2.81 18.05
C LEU A 113 10.49 -3.71 17.64
N LEU A 114 10.77 -4.87 17.04
CA LEU A 114 9.74 -5.69 16.40
C LEU A 114 8.88 -6.47 17.39
N GLY A 115 9.45 -6.89 18.53
CA GLY A 115 8.81 -7.90 19.39
C GLY A 115 8.53 -9.17 18.58
N ASP A 116 7.29 -9.68 18.64
CA ASP A 116 6.87 -10.90 17.91
C ASP A 116 6.50 -10.66 16.44
N ARG A 117 6.62 -9.42 15.94
CA ARG A 117 6.24 -9.05 14.56
C ARG A 117 7.25 -9.61 13.56
N LYS A 118 6.76 -10.01 12.38
CA LYS A 118 7.58 -10.67 11.36
C LYS A 118 8.45 -9.67 10.59
N PRO A 119 9.79 -9.83 10.59
CA PRO A 119 10.66 -9.09 9.69
C PRO A 119 10.84 -9.81 8.36
N TYR A 120 10.82 -9.05 7.26
CA TYR A 120 11.19 -9.53 5.93
C TYR A 120 12.25 -8.62 5.31
N VAL A 121 13.05 -9.16 4.39
CA VAL A 121 14.02 -8.38 3.62
C VAL A 121 13.73 -8.54 2.14
N HIS A 122 13.43 -7.43 1.47
CA HIS A 122 13.17 -7.35 0.04
C HIS A 122 14.17 -6.38 -0.60
N SER A 123 15.38 -6.89 -0.88
CA SER A 123 16.48 -6.10 -1.44
C SER A 123 16.41 -5.96 -2.97
N ASN A 124 17.19 -5.02 -3.51
CA ASN A 124 17.44 -4.87 -4.95
C ASN A 124 16.17 -4.68 -5.80
N ASN A 125 15.22 -3.85 -5.32
CA ASN A 125 13.94 -3.61 -5.99
C ASN A 125 13.15 -4.89 -6.28
N LYS A 126 13.19 -5.86 -5.36
CA LYS A 126 12.38 -7.09 -5.40
C LYS A 126 11.22 -7.02 -4.42
N GLY A 127 10.29 -7.97 -4.53
CA GLY A 127 9.12 -8.06 -3.64
C GLY A 127 8.33 -6.76 -3.60
N MET A 128 8.11 -6.22 -2.41
CA MET A 128 7.34 -4.99 -2.19
C MET A 128 8.03 -3.69 -2.60
N PHE A 129 9.34 -3.74 -2.90
CA PHE A 129 10.07 -2.60 -3.48
C PHE A 129 10.18 -2.70 -5.02
N ALA A 130 9.64 -3.76 -5.62
CA ALA A 130 9.64 -3.95 -7.06
C ALA A 130 8.56 -3.13 -7.76
N ASN A 131 8.73 -2.95 -9.07
CA ASN A 131 7.64 -2.50 -9.92
C ASN A 131 6.51 -3.57 -9.93
N ARG A 132 5.27 -3.16 -9.70
CA ARG A 132 4.11 -4.07 -9.65
C ARG A 132 3.94 -4.90 -10.92
N LYS A 133 4.10 -4.29 -12.11
CA LYS A 133 3.98 -4.99 -13.40
C LYS A 133 5.01 -6.11 -13.50
N TYR A 134 6.25 -5.84 -13.09
CA TYR A 134 7.28 -6.87 -13.03
C TYR A 134 6.89 -8.00 -12.05
N ALA A 135 6.46 -7.65 -10.84
CA ALA A 135 6.07 -8.61 -9.80
C ALA A 135 4.85 -9.47 -10.18
N ARG A 136 3.93 -8.97 -11.02
CA ARG A 136 2.76 -9.74 -11.50
C ARG A 136 3.01 -10.52 -12.77
N THR A 137 4.01 -10.12 -13.56
CA THR A 137 4.33 -10.80 -14.81
C THR A 137 5.32 -11.94 -14.60
N TRP A 138 6.30 -11.76 -13.70
CA TRP A 138 7.47 -12.64 -13.57
C TRP A 138 7.79 -13.06 -12.12
N GLY A 139 7.05 -12.54 -11.14
CA GLY A 139 7.28 -12.79 -9.71
C GLY A 139 6.36 -13.83 -9.09
#